data_AF-A0A4Y1ZXT3-F1
#
_entry.id   AF-A0A4Y1ZXT3-F1
#
_cell.length_a   1.000
_cell.length_b   1.000
_cell.length_c   1.000
_cell.angle_alpha   90.00
_cell.angle_beta   90.00
_cell.angle_gamma   90.00
#
_symmetry.space_group_name_H-M   'P 1'
#
loop_
_entity.id
_entity.type
_entity.pdbx_description
1 polymer ?
#
loop_
_entity_poly.entity_id
_entity_poly.type
_entity_poly.pdbx_seq_one_letter_code
_entity_poly.pdbx_strand_id
1 'polypeptide(L)'
;MALTFDELENNPFYTSLETKFSEKLKEAQKKLWLICVPFHKSLKGVTITKEFVDIHVLKPSPFFKSHFVTTDINNPLSFEIEDDSIKTQTGTIKILAEETAYNDDYKPYRILITETPLCSSNVKKMAVKGTKMRVATGDADTYIVRSGLEKATSHPKGKTWT
;
A
#
# COMPACT_ATOMS: atom_id res chain seq x y z
N MET A 1 31.31 -8.82 10.17
CA MET A 1 30.57 -7.56 10.23
C MET A 1 29.28 -7.84 10.97
N ALA A 2 29.14 -7.36 12.20
CA ALA A 2 27.87 -7.44 12.91
C ALA A 2 26.87 -6.53 12.18
N LEU A 3 25.79 -7.08 11.66
CA LEU A 3 24.64 -6.28 11.27
C LEU A 3 24.13 -5.67 12.57
N THR A 4 24.45 -4.40 12.82
CA THR A 4 23.80 -3.62 13.87
C THR A 4 22.37 -3.40 13.39
N PHE A 5 21.52 -4.40 13.61
CA PHE A 5 20.09 -4.24 13.42
C PHE A 5 19.66 -3.11 14.35
N ASP A 6 18.95 -2.16 13.77
CA ASP A 6 18.36 -1.05 14.51
C ASP A 6 17.35 -1.66 15.48
N GLU A 7 17.66 -1.64 16.78
CA GLU A 7 16.70 -2.04 17.80
C GLU A 7 15.46 -1.15 17.65
N LEU A 8 14.29 -1.77 17.59
CA LEU A 8 13.01 -1.08 17.39
C LEU A 8 12.84 0.13 18.33
N GLU A 9 13.31 0.00 19.56
CA GLU A 9 13.27 1.03 20.61
C GLU A 9 14.11 2.27 20.30
N ASN A 10 15.17 2.13 19.50
CA ASN A 10 16.03 3.24 19.07
C ASN A 10 15.53 3.91 17.78
N ASN A 11 14.46 3.38 17.16
CA ASN A 11 13.98 3.87 15.89
C ASN A 11 13.15 5.16 16.08
N PRO A 12 13.55 6.28 15.42
CA PRO A 12 12.86 7.57 15.61
C PRO A 12 11.40 7.56 15.15
N PHE A 13 11.02 6.68 14.21
CA PHE A 13 9.63 6.49 13.82
C PHE A 13 8.84 5.78 14.92
N TYR A 14 9.38 4.71 15.48
CA TYR A 14 8.71 3.97 16.56
C TYR A 14 8.55 4.83 17.81
N THR A 15 9.60 5.55 18.24
CA THR A 15 9.52 6.50 19.35
C THR A 15 8.47 7.59 19.10
N SER A 16 8.37 8.09 17.86
CA SER A 16 7.34 9.08 17.50
C SER A 16 5.93 8.47 17.51
N LEU A 17 5.80 7.21 17.09
CA LEU A 17 4.54 6.46 17.10
C LEU A 17 4.03 6.27 18.53
N GLU A 18 4.92 5.94 19.46
CA GLU A 18 4.59 5.77 20.89
C GLU A 18 4.29 7.10 21.60
N THR A 19 5.03 8.16 21.30
CA THR A 19 4.90 9.44 22.02
C THR A 19 3.84 10.37 21.41
N LYS A 20 3.91 10.63 20.11
CA LYS A 20 3.06 11.62 19.42
C LYS A 20 1.79 11.02 18.82
N PHE A 21 1.87 9.76 18.37
CA PHE A 21 0.76 9.07 17.70
C PHE A 21 0.24 7.88 18.52
N SER A 22 0.32 7.98 19.85
CA SER A 22 -0.04 6.92 20.79
C SER A 22 -1.47 6.42 20.60
N GLU A 23 -2.42 7.29 20.26
CA GLU A 23 -3.79 6.91 19.94
C GLU A 23 -3.88 5.97 18.74
N LYS A 24 -3.08 6.24 17.71
CA LYS A 24 -3.02 5.42 16.50
C LYS A 24 -2.35 4.08 16.78
N LEU A 25 -1.29 4.09 17.59
CA LEU A 25 -0.63 2.87 18.04
C LEU A 25 -1.58 1.99 18.85
N LYS A 26 -2.30 2.56 19.81
CA LYS A 26 -3.33 1.84 20.60
C LYS A 26 -4.43 1.26 19.73
N GLU A 27 -4.88 2.02 18.72
CA GLU A 27 -5.84 1.51 17.73
C GLU A 27 -5.28 0.29 16.97
N ALA A 28 -4.02 0.40 16.50
CA ALA A 28 -3.34 -0.68 15.79
C ALA A 28 -3.19 -1.92 16.68
N GLN A 29 -2.77 -1.76 17.93
CA GLN A 29 -2.64 -2.84 18.93
C GLN A 29 -3.98 -3.50 19.24
N LYS A 30 -5.05 -2.71 19.45
CA LYS A 30 -6.38 -3.24 19.75
C LYS A 30 -6.94 -4.05 18.58
N LYS A 31 -6.66 -3.63 17.35
CA LYS A 31 -7.14 -4.27 16.12
C LYS A 31 -6.15 -5.28 15.53
N LEU A 32 -5.02 -5.52 16.19
CA LEU A 32 -3.94 -6.42 15.75
C LEU A 32 -3.48 -6.10 14.32
N TRP A 33 -3.35 -4.81 14.03
CA TRP A 33 -2.83 -4.34 12.76
C TRP A 33 -1.32 -4.52 12.70
N LEU A 34 -0.84 -4.65 11.47
CA LEU A 34 0.57 -4.80 11.17
C LEU A 34 1.22 -3.42 11.16
N ILE A 35 2.36 -3.28 11.84
CA ILE A 35 3.10 -2.01 11.90
C ILE A 35 4.40 -2.18 11.11
N CYS A 36 4.59 -1.38 10.06
CA CYS A 36 5.82 -1.35 9.31
C CYS A 36 6.71 -0.20 9.80
N VAL A 37 7.87 -0.54 10.35
CA VAL A 37 8.84 0.43 10.85
C VAL A 37 10.00 0.53 9.86
N PRO A 38 10.15 1.67 9.17
CA PRO A 38 11.26 1.86 8.25
C PRO A 38 12.59 1.97 9.00
N PHE A 39 13.64 1.45 8.39
CA PHE A 39 14.98 1.46 8.96
C PHE A 39 15.48 2.88 9.25
N HIS A 40 16.07 3.11 10.43
CA HIS A 40 16.51 4.43 10.89
C HIS A 40 17.39 5.19 9.88
N LYS A 41 18.27 4.50 9.13
CA LYS A 41 19.13 5.15 8.13
C LYS A 41 18.32 5.72 6.96
N SER A 42 17.20 5.08 6.62
CA SER A 42 16.29 5.53 5.56
C SER A 42 15.37 6.68 6.01
N LEU A 43 15.26 6.93 7.32
CA LEU A 43 14.47 8.02 7.88
C LEU A 43 15.21 9.37 7.93
N LYS A 44 16.50 9.41 7.57
CA LYS A 44 17.29 10.65 7.57
C LYS A 44 16.67 11.68 6.63
N GLY A 45 16.18 12.79 7.20
CA GLY A 45 15.53 13.88 6.46
C GLY A 45 14.04 13.67 6.17
N VAL A 46 13.45 12.57 6.64
CA VAL A 46 12.01 12.32 6.53
C VAL A 46 11.30 12.95 7.72
N THR A 47 10.25 13.74 7.46
CA THR A 47 9.40 14.29 8.51
C THR A 47 8.29 13.29 8.83
N ILE A 48 8.23 12.82 10.08
CA ILE A 48 7.20 11.89 10.53
C ILE A 48 5.91 12.67 10.77
N THR A 49 5.01 12.63 9.78
CA THR A 49 3.68 13.23 9.84
C THR A 49 2.61 12.18 10.12
N LYS A 50 1.38 12.62 10.40
CA LYS A 50 0.23 11.73 10.57
C LYS A 50 0.01 10.85 9.34
N GLU A 51 0.05 11.43 8.14
CA GLU A 51 -0.06 10.71 6.87
C GLU A 51 1.04 9.65 6.72
N PHE A 52 2.27 9.99 7.12
CA PHE A 52 3.38 9.05 7.10
C PHE A 52 3.10 7.85 8.02
N VAL A 53 2.57 8.08 9.22
CA VAL A 53 2.17 7.01 10.14
C VAL A 53 1.02 6.17 9.55
N ASP A 54 0.00 6.82 8.98
CA ASP A 54 -1.17 6.13 8.43
C ASP A 54 -0.82 5.15 7.30
N ILE A 55 0.23 5.45 6.52
CA ILE A 55 0.78 4.58 5.48
C ILE A 55 1.56 3.39 6.05
N HIS A 56 2.20 3.55 7.21
CA HIS A 56 3.02 2.54 7.85
C HIS A 56 2.23 1.63 8.80
N VAL A 57 0.98 1.98 9.12
CA VAL A 57 0.06 1.12 9.85
C VAL A 57 -0.87 0.45 8.85
N LEU A 58 -0.83 -0.87 8.82
CA LEU A 58 -1.45 -1.70 7.80
C LEU A 58 -2.52 -2.62 8.38
N LYS A 59 -3.72 -2.56 7.80
CA LYS A 59 -4.86 -3.44 8.15
C LYS A 59 -4.83 -4.67 7.25
N PRO A 60 -5.07 -5.88 7.79
CA PRO A 60 -5.24 -7.06 6.95
C PRO A 60 -6.48 -6.91 6.06
N SER A 61 -6.36 -7.30 4.79
CA SER A 61 -7.49 -7.32 3.87
C SER A 61 -8.41 -8.51 4.20
N PRO A 62 -9.75 -8.32 4.28
CA PRO A 62 -10.68 -9.43 4.52
C PRO A 62 -10.76 -10.39 3.33
N PHE A 63 -10.27 -10.00 2.16
CA PHE A 63 -10.38 -10.78 0.92
C PHE A 63 -9.15 -11.65 0.65
N PHE A 64 -7.96 -11.22 1.07
CA PHE A 64 -6.70 -11.91 0.77
C PHE A 64 -5.74 -11.84 1.96
N LYS A 65 -5.28 -13.01 2.44
CA LYS A 65 -4.45 -13.13 3.65
C LYS A 65 -3.09 -12.43 3.56
N SER A 66 -2.53 -12.32 2.37
CA SER A 66 -1.24 -11.66 2.11
C SER A 66 -1.38 -10.21 1.68
N HIS A 67 -2.61 -9.69 1.55
CA HIS A 67 -2.82 -8.28 1.22
C HIS A 67 -3.13 -7.47 2.46
N PHE A 68 -2.50 -6.30 2.52
CA PHE A 68 -2.70 -5.34 3.56
C PHE A 68 -3.04 -3.99 2.95
N VAL A 69 -3.85 -3.21 3.65
CA VAL A 69 -4.27 -1.87 3.24
C VAL A 69 -3.85 -0.86 4.28
N THR A 70 -3.35 0.28 3.83
CA THR A 70 -3.01 1.40 4.71
C THR A 70 -4.24 1.90 5.46
N THR A 71 -3.99 2.56 6.57
CA THR A 71 -5.06 3.16 7.38
C THR A 71 -5.47 4.55 6.90
N ASP A 72 -4.76 5.10 5.92
CA ASP A 72 -5.10 6.38 5.29
C ASP A 72 -6.43 6.28 4.53
N ILE A 73 -7.35 7.18 4.86
CA ILE A 73 -8.70 7.21 4.28
C ILE A 73 -8.69 7.94 2.93
N ASN A 74 -7.75 8.86 2.73
CA ASN A 74 -7.72 9.74 1.56
C ASN A 74 -7.12 9.05 0.33
N ASN A 75 -6.12 8.21 0.54
CA ASN A 75 -5.39 7.48 -0.48
C ASN A 75 -5.02 6.08 0.02
N PRO A 76 -6.00 5.15 0.09
CA PRO A 76 -5.75 3.80 0.57
C PRO A 76 -4.82 3.05 -0.40
N LEU A 77 -3.57 2.89 0.00
CA LEU A 77 -2.61 2.02 -0.67
C LEU A 77 -2.77 0.59 -0.18
N SER A 78 -2.59 -0.37 -1.09
CA SER A 78 -2.55 -1.80 -0.79
C SER A 78 -1.16 -2.36 -1.06
N PHE A 79 -0.71 -3.24 -0.18
CA PHE A 79 0.58 -3.92 -0.26
C PHE A 79 0.35 -5.43 -0.19
N GLU A 80 1.15 -6.18 -0.94
CA GLU A 80 1.22 -7.63 -0.80
C GLU A 80 2.48 -7.96 -0.01
N ILE A 81 2.31 -8.64 1.13
CA ILE A 81 3.41 -9.00 2.03
C ILE A 81 3.67 -10.48 1.88
N GLU A 82 4.88 -10.80 1.44
CA GLU A 82 5.46 -12.14 1.42
C GLU A 82 6.56 -12.21 2.50
N ASP A 83 6.94 -13.42 2.91
CA ASP A 83 7.75 -13.68 4.11
C ASP A 83 8.99 -12.78 4.30
N ASP A 84 9.66 -12.39 3.20
CA ASP A 84 10.87 -11.54 3.23
C ASP A 84 10.72 -10.20 2.50
N SER A 85 9.54 -9.92 1.91
CA SER A 85 9.39 -8.74 1.06
C SER A 85 7.96 -8.21 0.94
N ILE A 86 7.86 -6.89 0.81
CA ILE A 86 6.61 -6.16 0.63
C ILE A 86 6.56 -5.64 -0.80
N LYS A 87 5.64 -6.18 -1.60
CA LYS A 87 5.34 -5.70 -2.95
C LYS A 87 4.43 -4.48 -2.88
N THR A 88 4.90 -3.40 -3.49
CA THR A 88 4.19 -2.14 -3.67
C THR A 88 3.93 -1.91 -5.15
N GLN A 89 3.08 -0.95 -5.49
CA GLN A 89 2.86 -0.55 -6.89
C GLN A 89 4.13 0.03 -7.56
N THR A 90 5.11 0.48 -6.76
CA THR A 90 6.33 1.15 -7.24
C THR A 90 7.56 0.22 -7.24
N GLY A 91 7.47 -0.95 -6.59
CA GLY A 91 8.57 -1.89 -6.47
C GLY A 91 8.43 -2.80 -5.25
N THR A 92 9.49 -3.52 -4.93
CA THR A 92 9.54 -4.45 -3.80
C THR A 92 10.46 -3.89 -2.72
N ILE A 93 10.00 -3.91 -1.47
CA ILE A 93 10.73 -3.46 -0.29
C ILE A 93 11.12 -4.70 0.51
N LYS A 94 12.40 -4.84 0.86
CA LYS A 94 12.87 -5.96 1.68
C LYS A 94 12.55 -5.78 3.16
N ILE A 95 12.08 -6.85 3.79
CA ILE A 95 11.94 -6.95 5.24
C ILE A 95 13.31 -7.30 5.81
N LEU A 96 13.81 -6.47 6.72
CA LEU A 96 15.09 -6.68 7.37
C LEU A 96 14.97 -7.53 8.63
N ALA A 97 13.88 -7.33 9.38
CA ALA A 97 13.60 -8.05 10.60
C ALA A 97 12.10 -8.03 10.90
N GLU A 98 11.68 -8.98 11.71
CA GLU A 98 10.31 -9.10 12.21
C GLU A 98 10.34 -9.22 13.72
N GLU A 99 9.55 -8.37 14.37
CA GLU A 99 9.37 -8.34 15.81
C GLU A 99 7.93 -8.71 16.15
N THR A 100 7.76 -9.57 17.14
CA THR A 100 6.43 -9.91 17.68
C THR A 100 6.21 -9.14 18.98
N ALA A 101 5.14 -8.36 19.03
CA ALA A 101 4.73 -7.61 20.21
C ALA A 101 3.35 -8.05 20.68
N TYR A 102 2.98 -7.68 21.91
CA TYR A 102 1.72 -8.09 22.53
C TYR A 102 0.91 -6.87 22.92
N ASN A 103 -0.39 -6.90 22.65
CA ASN A 103 -1.32 -5.87 23.15
C ASN A 103 -1.69 -6.14 24.62
N ASP A 104 -2.50 -5.26 25.22
CA ASP A 104 -2.97 -5.43 26.62
C ASP A 104 -3.76 -6.74 26.86
N ASP A 105 -4.35 -7.32 25.81
CA ASP A 105 -5.04 -8.62 25.85
C ASP A 105 -4.08 -9.81 25.66
N TYR A 106 -2.76 -9.60 25.66
CA TYR A 106 -1.73 -10.58 25.36
C TYR A 106 -1.88 -11.23 23.98
N LYS A 107 -2.56 -10.56 23.05
CA LYS A 107 -2.67 -11.02 21.67
C LYS A 107 -1.43 -10.56 20.89
N PRO A 108 -0.74 -11.49 20.21
CA PRO A 108 0.43 -11.14 19.43
C PRO A 108 0.03 -10.34 18.20
N TYR A 109 0.79 -9.30 17.90
CA TYR A 109 0.77 -8.57 16.64
C TYR A 109 2.19 -8.42 16.11
N ARG A 110 2.32 -8.28 14.79
CA ARG A 110 3.62 -8.26 14.11
C ARG A 110 4.04 -6.83 13.82
N ILE A 111 5.33 -6.57 13.98
CA ILE A 111 6.01 -5.34 13.61
C ILE A 111 7.10 -5.73 12.60
N LEU A 112 7.04 -5.18 11.40
CA LEU A 112 8.01 -5.45 10.35
C LEU A 112 8.99 -4.30 10.24
N ILE A 113 10.28 -4.58 10.32
CA ILE A 113 11.33 -3.59 10.10
C ILE A 113 11.72 -3.66 8.63
N THR A 114 11.43 -2.61 7.87
CA THR A 114 11.64 -2.56 6.42
C THR A 114 12.88 -1.77 6.05
N GLU A 115 13.57 -2.14 4.97
CA GLU A 115 14.79 -1.44 4.54
C GLU A 115 14.56 0.03 4.19
N THR A 116 13.38 0.33 3.66
CA THR A 116 12.95 1.66 3.20
C THR A 116 11.50 1.90 3.62
N PRO A 117 11.06 3.17 3.71
CA PRO A 117 9.67 3.52 3.98
C PRO A 117 8.74 3.07 2.86
N LEU A 118 7.52 2.68 3.23
CA LEU A 118 6.48 2.27 2.28
C LEU A 118 6.07 3.41 1.32
N CYS A 119 6.39 4.65 1.68
CA CYS A 119 6.32 5.82 0.79
C CYS A 119 7.72 6.33 0.43
N SER A 120 8.23 5.89 -0.71
CA SER A 120 9.54 6.34 -1.23
C SER A 120 9.47 7.67 -2.01
N SER A 121 8.31 8.33 -2.08
CA SER A 121 8.13 9.53 -2.89
C SER A 121 7.76 10.72 -2.01
N ASN A 122 8.66 11.71 -1.94
CA ASN A 122 8.29 13.09 -1.66
C ASN A 122 7.06 13.44 -2.50
N VAL A 123 5.86 13.46 -1.90
CA VAL A 123 4.58 13.98 -2.40
C VAL A 123 4.56 14.36 -3.90
N LYS A 124 4.82 13.41 -4.78
CA LYS A 124 4.56 13.60 -6.21
C LYS A 124 3.20 13.03 -6.42
N LYS A 125 2.21 13.92 -6.35
CA LYS A 125 0.88 13.81 -6.95
C LYS A 125 0.68 12.47 -7.65
N MET A 126 0.13 11.48 -6.95
CA MET A 126 -0.43 10.34 -7.67
C MET A 126 -1.68 10.87 -8.37
N ALA A 127 -1.50 11.08 -9.67
CA ALA A 127 -2.57 11.29 -10.62
C ALA A 127 -3.65 10.23 -10.38
N VAL A 128 -4.87 10.72 -10.22
CA VAL A 128 -6.11 9.98 -10.47
C VAL A 128 -5.92 9.21 -11.79
N LYS A 129 -5.62 7.92 -11.70
CA LYS A 129 -5.95 6.98 -12.74
C LYS A 129 -7.07 6.13 -12.16
N GLY A 130 -8.29 6.63 -12.37
CA GLY A 130 -9.51 5.97 -11.96
C GLY A 130 -9.53 4.56 -12.50
N THR A 131 -9.15 3.61 -11.64
CA THR A 131 -9.47 2.21 -11.87
C THR A 131 -10.87 2.06 -11.29
N LYS A 132 -11.85 2.32 -12.16
CA LYS A 132 -13.27 2.13 -11.89
C LYS A 132 -13.47 0.69 -11.44
N MET A 133 -13.55 0.48 -10.13
CA MET A 133 -14.05 -0.74 -9.52
C MET A 133 -15.48 -0.94 -10.06
N ARG A 134 -15.63 -1.88 -10.99
CA ARG A 134 -16.95 -2.27 -11.51
C ARG A 134 -17.62 -3.07 -10.40
N VAL A 135 -18.44 -2.41 -9.59
CA VAL A 135 -19.46 -3.10 -8.82
C VAL A 135 -20.47 -3.63 -9.84
N ALA A 136 -20.54 -4.95 -10.00
CA ALA A 136 -21.60 -5.59 -10.75
C ALA A 136 -22.79 -5.73 -9.81
N THR A 137 -23.58 -4.66 -9.69
CA THR A 137 -24.96 -4.76 -9.23
C THR A 137 -25.79 -4.94 -10.48
N GLY A 138 -26.26 -6.17 -10.69
CA GLY A 138 -27.17 -6.48 -11.77
C GLY A 138 -28.60 -6.24 -11.32
N ASP A 139 -29.27 -5.29 -11.97
CA ASP A 139 -30.71 -5.32 -12.17
C ASP A 139 -31.18 -4.22 -13.16
N ALA A 140 -32.08 -4.66 -14.06
CA ALA A 140 -33.09 -3.96 -14.84
C ALA A 140 -32.73 -2.87 -15.89
N ASP A 141 -33.11 -3.19 -17.13
CA ASP A 141 -33.61 -2.32 -18.20
C ASP A 141 -32.89 -1.02 -18.54
N THR A 142 -32.09 -1.02 -19.61
CA THR A 142 -32.00 0.13 -20.53
C THR A 142 -31.50 -0.33 -21.91
N TYR A 143 -32.38 -0.19 -22.90
CA TYR A 143 -32.13 -0.42 -24.31
C TYR A 143 -31.06 0.56 -24.85
N ILE A 144 -29.97 0.05 -25.43
CA ILE A 144 -29.02 0.87 -26.19
C ILE A 144 -29.31 0.73 -27.69
N VAL A 145 -29.92 1.78 -28.23
CA VAL A 145 -30.09 2.06 -29.67
C VAL A 145 -28.71 2.14 -30.33
N ARG A 146 -28.52 1.36 -31.40
CA ARG A 146 -27.29 1.33 -32.20
C ARG A 146 -27.45 2.31 -33.37
N SER A 147 -26.71 3.42 -33.34
CA SER A 147 -26.55 4.29 -34.52
C SER A 147 -25.07 4.61 -34.74
N GLY A 148 -24.58 4.11 -35.89
CA GLY A 148 -23.61 4.77 -36.78
C GLY A 148 -22.17 4.94 -36.30
N LEU A 149 -21.25 4.20 -36.92
CA LEU A 149 -20.08 4.84 -37.52
C LEU A 149 -19.53 3.99 -38.69
N GLU A 150 -19.83 4.50 -39.88
CA GLU A 150 -19.29 4.20 -41.20
C GLU A 150 -17.76 4.00 -41.26
N LYS A 151 -17.36 2.98 -42.03
CA LYS A 151 -15.96 2.64 -42.34
C LYS A 151 -15.54 3.36 -43.62
N ALA A 152 -14.47 4.14 -43.55
CA ALA A 152 -13.73 4.60 -44.71
C ALA A 152 -12.24 4.30 -44.52
N THR A 153 -11.72 3.31 -45.24
CA THR A 153 -10.29 3.22 -45.55
C THR A 153 -10.16 2.84 -47.02
N SER A 154 -9.72 3.82 -47.79
CA SER A 154 -9.39 3.73 -49.20
C SER A 154 -7.94 3.25 -49.36
N HIS A 155 -7.68 2.28 -50.23
CA HIS A 155 -6.53 2.31 -51.15
C HIS A 155 -6.65 1.26 -52.27
N PRO A 156 -6.21 1.55 -53.51
CA PRO A 156 -6.47 0.73 -54.70
C PRO A 156 -5.24 -0.09 -55.17
N LYS A 157 -5.52 -1.13 -55.97
CA LYS A 157 -4.65 -1.83 -56.95
C LYS A 157 -5.61 -2.81 -57.68
N GLY A 158 -5.82 -2.83 -58.99
CA GLY A 158 -4.91 -2.65 -60.12
C GLY A 158 -5.03 -3.93 -60.97
N LYS A 159 -5.73 -3.82 -62.11
CA LYS A 159 -5.80 -4.66 -63.35
C LYS A 159 -5.43 -6.16 -63.27
N THR A 160 -6.26 -7.05 -63.85
CA THR A 160 -6.05 -7.68 -65.18
C THR A 160 -6.93 -8.93 -65.47
N TRP A 161 -7.60 -8.93 -66.65
CA TRP A 161 -7.95 -10.01 -67.61
C TRP A 161 -8.99 -11.06 -67.11
N THR A 162 -10.04 -11.41 -67.85
CA THR A 162 -10.13 -11.90 -69.23
C THR A 162 -11.55 -11.70 -69.77
#